data_AF-A0AAU4NDE9-F1
#
_entry.id   AF-A0AAU4NDE9-F1
#
_cell.length_a   1.000
_cell.length_b   1.000
_cell.length_c   1.000
_cell.angle_alpha   90.00
_cell.angle_beta   90.00
_cell.angle_gamma   90.00
#
_symmetry.space_group_name_H-M   'P 1'
#
loop_
_entity.id
_entity.type
_entity.pdbx_description
1 polymer ?
#
loop_
_entity_poly.entity_id
_entity_poly.type
_entity_poly.pdbx_seq_one_letter_code
_entity_poly.pdbx_strand_id
1 'polypeptide(L)'
;MSPPAANDIQVSDTASCGAKATGAGVATSSASESGTAVSVADGGRSTSNATGFGTALSAVLGAGTSYSYSLGGGISQSFATNGATSVAIAGYGGGATASTVTGVNCAGLNSFALDLSTGRSCIAGL
;
A
#
# COMPACT_ATOMS: atom_id res chain seq x y z
N MET A 1 -9.33 5.17 27.59
CA MET A 1 -9.10 4.71 26.20
C MET A 1 -8.38 3.38 26.29
N SER A 2 -9.00 2.29 25.82
CA SER A 2 -8.33 0.98 25.75
C SER A 2 -7.18 1.06 24.73
N PRO A 3 -6.03 0.39 24.94
CA PRO A 3 -5.00 0.27 23.90
C PRO A 3 -5.62 -0.31 22.61
N PRO A 4 -5.21 0.12 21.41
CA PRO A 4 -5.63 -0.53 20.18
C PRO A 4 -5.24 -2.01 20.25
N ALA A 5 -6.19 -2.91 20.00
CA ALA A 5 -5.89 -4.33 19.89
C ALA A 5 -4.92 -4.57 18.71
N ALA A 6 -4.27 -5.74 18.67
CA ALA A 6 -3.27 -6.12 17.66
C ALA A 6 -3.74 -6.01 16.18
N ASN A 7 -5.03 -5.78 15.95
CA ASN A 7 -5.65 -5.47 14.67
C ASN A 7 -6.47 -4.18 14.81
N ASP A 8 -6.00 -3.07 14.25
CA ASP A 8 -6.72 -1.80 14.22
C ASP A 8 -7.34 -1.58 12.83
N ILE A 9 -8.68 -1.55 12.77
CA ILE A 9 -9.46 -1.40 11.54
C ILE A 9 -10.22 -0.08 11.62
N GLN A 10 -9.87 0.89 10.78
CA GLN A 10 -10.49 2.21 10.73
C GLN A 10 -11.31 2.36 9.42
N VAL A 11 -12.62 2.59 9.52
CA VAL A 11 -13.54 2.74 8.37
C VAL A 11 -14.35 4.03 8.51
N SER A 12 -14.43 4.84 7.45
CA SER A 12 -15.32 6.01 7.35
C SER A 12 -16.21 5.88 6.11
N ASP A 13 -17.53 5.98 6.32
CA ASP A 13 -18.59 6.12 5.32
C ASP A 13 -18.71 4.97 4.29
N THR A 14 -18.72 5.25 2.98
CA THR A 14 -19.09 4.28 1.93
C THR A 14 -18.12 4.27 0.74
N ALA A 15 -16.94 3.62 0.88
CA ALA A 15 -16.17 2.98 -0.23
C ALA A 15 -14.92 2.22 0.31
N SER A 16 -14.71 0.98 -0.14
CA SER A 16 -14.26 -0.13 0.72
C SER A 16 -12.79 -0.14 1.22
N CYS A 17 -12.56 -0.77 2.39
CA CYS A 17 -11.35 -0.73 3.24
C CYS A 17 -10.94 -2.18 3.66
N GLY A 18 -9.67 -2.47 3.99
CA GLY A 18 -9.28 -3.80 4.50
C GLY A 18 -7.90 -3.89 5.17
N ALA A 19 -7.82 -4.51 6.36
CA ALA A 19 -6.62 -4.63 7.18
C ALA A 19 -6.24 -6.09 7.50
N LYS A 20 -5.02 -6.31 8.01
CA LYS A 20 -4.52 -7.67 8.28
C LYS A 20 -3.37 -7.73 9.28
N ALA A 21 -3.21 -8.90 9.89
CA ALA A 21 -1.97 -9.39 10.46
C ALA A 21 -2.13 -10.88 10.81
N THR A 22 -1.05 -11.65 10.83
CA THR A 22 -0.83 -12.74 11.81
C THR A 22 0.68 -12.85 12.10
N GLY A 23 1.10 -13.14 13.34
CA GLY A 23 2.51 -12.98 13.78
C GLY A 23 2.93 -11.51 13.98
N ALA A 24 3.99 -11.22 14.77
CA ALA A 24 4.23 -9.85 15.29
C ALA A 24 4.31 -8.80 14.16
N GLY A 25 3.27 -7.97 14.02
CA GLY A 25 3.03 -7.15 12.84
C GLY A 25 2.15 -5.94 13.11
N VAL A 26 1.75 -5.23 12.06
CA VAL A 26 0.51 -4.43 11.93
C VAL A 26 0.28 -4.24 10.44
N ALA A 27 -0.96 -4.42 9.95
CA ALA A 27 -1.40 -3.81 8.70
C ALA A 27 -2.53 -2.81 8.93
N THR A 28 -2.51 -1.72 8.18
CA THR A 28 -3.55 -0.68 8.23
C THR A 28 -3.88 -0.18 6.84
N SER A 29 -5.14 0.19 6.68
CA SER A 29 -5.79 0.56 5.42
C SER A 29 -6.69 1.75 5.68
N SER A 30 -6.81 2.71 4.76
CA SER A 30 -8.03 3.52 4.69
C SER A 30 -8.22 4.25 3.36
N ALA A 31 -9.50 4.44 3.04
CA ALA A 31 -10.01 5.31 1.99
C ALA A 31 -10.94 6.39 2.59
N SER A 32 -11.50 7.33 1.82
CA SER A 32 -12.69 8.06 2.32
C SER A 32 -13.77 8.64 1.37
N GLU A 33 -13.72 8.73 0.04
CA GLU A 33 -14.99 9.10 -0.70
C GLU A 33 -15.35 8.34 -1.98
N SER A 34 -14.49 7.48 -2.53
CA SER A 34 -14.92 6.32 -3.33
C SER A 34 -13.75 5.33 -3.58
N GLY A 35 -12.69 5.43 -2.78
CA GLY A 35 -11.45 4.66 -3.01
C GLY A 35 -11.53 3.27 -2.39
N THR A 36 -10.80 2.30 -2.95
CA THR A 36 -10.68 0.96 -2.36
C THR A 36 -9.28 0.76 -1.76
N ALA A 37 -9.17 0.55 -0.46
CA ALA A 37 -7.90 0.32 0.25
C ALA A 37 -7.87 -1.10 0.84
N VAL A 38 -6.81 -1.89 0.65
CA VAL A 38 -6.67 -3.17 1.37
C VAL A 38 -5.19 -3.44 1.69
N SER A 39 -4.89 -3.92 2.89
CA SER A 39 -3.55 -4.03 3.48
C SER A 39 -3.37 -5.40 4.14
N VAL A 40 -2.22 -6.06 3.98
CA VAL A 40 -2.07 -7.48 4.31
C VAL A 40 -0.66 -7.86 4.90
N ALA A 41 -0.42 -7.96 6.24
CA ALA A 41 0.87 -8.36 6.90
C ALA A 41 1.09 -9.85 7.34
N ASP A 42 2.31 -10.42 7.40
CA ASP A 42 2.55 -11.59 8.29
C ASP A 42 3.98 -11.55 8.88
N GLY A 43 4.11 -10.93 10.07
CA GLY A 43 5.37 -10.66 10.78
C GLY A 43 6.03 -9.29 10.52
N GLY A 44 5.37 -8.40 9.77
CA GLY A 44 5.90 -7.10 9.36
C GLY A 44 4.81 -6.03 9.18
N ARG A 45 5.11 -4.94 8.44
CA ARG A 45 4.22 -3.78 8.30
C ARG A 45 3.61 -3.66 6.91
N SER A 46 2.29 -3.55 6.83
CA SER A 46 1.59 -3.26 5.56
C SER A 46 0.66 -2.06 5.66
N THR A 47 0.80 -1.07 4.78
CA THR A 47 -0.02 0.15 4.80
C THR A 47 -0.64 0.42 3.44
N SER A 48 -1.95 0.66 3.42
CA SER A 48 -2.71 1.07 2.23
C SER A 48 -3.48 2.35 2.48
N ASN A 49 -3.46 3.29 1.54
CA ASN A 49 -4.26 4.50 1.61
C ASN A 49 -4.78 4.92 0.22
N ALA A 50 -6.08 5.20 0.10
CA ALA A 50 -6.71 5.51 -1.19
C ALA A 50 -7.64 6.73 -1.13
N THR A 51 -7.48 7.69 -2.02
CA THR A 51 -8.34 8.89 -2.11
C THR A 51 -8.98 9.05 -3.48
N GLY A 52 -10.14 9.72 -3.54
CA GLY A 52 -10.83 10.13 -4.77
C GLY A 52 -10.97 9.06 -5.84
N PHE A 53 -11.70 7.96 -5.58
CA PHE A 53 -11.86 6.81 -6.50
C PHE A 53 -10.59 5.98 -6.77
N GLY A 54 -9.49 6.20 -6.04
CA GLY A 54 -8.26 5.42 -6.18
C GLY A 54 -8.32 4.01 -5.56
N THR A 55 -7.39 3.14 -5.93
CA THR A 55 -7.25 1.78 -5.38
C THR A 55 -5.85 1.56 -4.82
N ALA A 56 -5.71 1.23 -3.54
CA ALA A 56 -4.41 0.98 -2.90
C ALA A 56 -4.35 -0.42 -2.29
N LEU A 57 -3.42 -1.23 -2.79
CA LEU A 57 -3.19 -2.61 -2.34
C LEU A 57 -1.81 -2.75 -1.73
N SER A 58 -1.72 -3.27 -0.51
CA SER A 58 -0.45 -3.54 0.17
C SER A 58 -0.43 -4.92 0.77
N ALA A 59 0.71 -5.61 0.65
CA ALA A 59 0.92 -6.90 1.32
C ALA A 59 2.38 -7.11 1.75
N VAL A 60 2.57 -7.90 2.80
CA VAL A 60 3.87 -8.31 3.33
C VAL A 60 3.87 -9.79 3.68
N LEU A 61 5.02 -10.43 3.43
CA LEU A 61 5.39 -11.75 3.94
C LEU A 61 6.69 -11.68 4.76
N GLY A 62 6.67 -12.15 6.02
CA GLY A 62 7.80 -12.06 6.95
C GLY A 62 7.97 -10.64 7.54
N ALA A 63 9.18 -10.32 8.02
CA ALA A 63 9.49 -9.02 8.62
C ALA A 63 9.70 -7.89 7.59
N GLY A 64 8.90 -7.88 6.52
CA GLY A 64 8.94 -6.85 5.48
C GLY A 64 8.12 -5.61 5.82
N THR A 65 8.26 -4.58 4.99
CA THR A 65 7.52 -3.32 5.09
C THR A 65 6.96 -2.90 3.73
N SER A 66 5.65 -2.66 3.64
CA SER A 66 4.99 -2.29 2.39
C SER A 66 4.10 -1.07 2.58
N TYR A 67 4.18 -0.13 1.65
CA TYR A 67 3.39 1.10 1.62
C TYR A 67 2.75 1.31 0.26
N SER A 68 1.44 1.53 0.24
CA SER A 68 0.65 1.70 -0.97
C SER A 68 -0.26 2.92 -0.83
N TYR A 69 -0.11 3.91 -1.72
CA TYR A 69 -0.84 5.17 -1.70
C TYR A 69 -1.45 5.47 -3.06
N SER A 70 -2.75 5.74 -3.10
CA SER A 70 -3.46 6.11 -4.32
C SER A 70 -4.18 7.43 -4.19
N LEU A 71 -3.99 8.30 -5.19
CA LEU A 71 -4.58 9.62 -5.29
C LEU A 71 -5.49 9.70 -6.52
N GLY A 72 -6.70 10.22 -6.35
CA GLY A 72 -7.57 10.68 -7.44
C GLY A 72 -7.74 9.69 -8.61
N GLY A 73 -8.20 8.47 -8.35
CA GLY A 73 -8.43 7.44 -9.37
C GLY A 73 -7.19 6.60 -9.70
N GLY A 74 -6.06 6.87 -9.04
CA GLY A 74 -4.82 6.10 -9.20
C GLY A 74 -4.90 4.68 -8.64
N ILE A 75 -4.06 3.79 -9.15
CA ILE A 75 -3.96 2.39 -8.72
C ILE A 75 -2.53 2.10 -8.23
N SER A 76 -2.39 1.82 -6.93
CA SER A 76 -1.11 1.48 -6.30
C SER A 76 -1.12 0.06 -5.76
N GLN A 77 -0.01 -0.63 -5.95
CA GLN A 77 0.24 -1.96 -5.43
C GLN A 77 1.63 -2.04 -4.83
N SER A 78 1.73 -2.44 -3.56
CA SER A 78 3.01 -2.69 -2.91
C SER A 78 3.05 -4.10 -2.30
N PHE A 79 4.17 -4.79 -2.49
CA PHE A 79 4.44 -6.10 -1.90
C PHE A 79 5.89 -6.21 -1.42
N ALA A 80 6.08 -6.55 -0.14
CA ALA A 80 7.41 -6.76 0.42
C ALA A 80 7.58 -8.13 1.07
N THR A 81 8.77 -8.71 0.92
CA THR A 81 9.21 -9.95 1.59
C THR A 81 10.13 -9.64 2.77
N ASN A 82 10.56 -10.67 3.50
CA ASN A 82 11.29 -10.57 4.77
C ASN A 82 12.51 -9.63 4.70
N GLY A 83 12.54 -8.61 5.58
CA GLY A 83 13.63 -7.63 5.66
C GLY A 83 13.66 -6.57 4.56
N ALA A 84 12.72 -6.62 3.61
CA ALA A 84 12.64 -5.69 2.50
C ALA A 84 11.58 -4.61 2.72
N THR A 85 11.76 -3.48 2.04
CA THR A 85 10.80 -2.38 2.05
C THR A 85 10.38 -2.01 0.64
N SER A 86 9.08 -1.90 0.41
CA SER A 86 8.49 -1.48 -0.87
C SER A 86 7.51 -0.34 -0.67
N VAL A 87 7.50 0.58 -1.62
CA VAL A 87 6.66 1.79 -1.62
C VAL A 87 6.07 1.97 -3.02
N ALA A 88 4.76 2.13 -3.11
CA ALA A 88 4.05 2.48 -4.34
C ALA A 88 3.11 3.66 -4.09
N ILE A 89 3.19 4.68 -4.95
CA ILE A 89 2.36 5.88 -4.92
C ILE A 89 1.83 6.11 -6.33
N ALA A 90 0.52 6.08 -6.50
CA ALA A 90 -0.14 6.33 -7.77
C ALA A 90 -0.92 7.65 -7.73
N GLY A 91 -0.66 8.53 -8.69
CA GLY A 91 -1.33 9.82 -8.84
C GLY A 91 -2.65 9.73 -9.61
N TYR A 92 -3.21 10.89 -9.97
CA TYR A 92 -4.54 11.04 -10.59
C TYR A 92 -4.71 10.23 -11.88
N GLY A 93 -5.33 9.04 -11.79
CA GLY A 93 -5.47 8.09 -12.90
C GLY A 93 -4.17 7.37 -13.30
N GLY A 94 -3.11 7.50 -12.48
CA GLY A 94 -1.82 6.84 -12.65
C GLY A 94 -1.79 5.42 -12.06
N GLY A 95 -0.70 4.71 -12.31
CA GLY A 95 -0.43 3.37 -11.80
C GLY A 95 0.97 3.27 -11.19
N ALA A 96 1.08 2.65 -10.03
CA ALA A 96 2.37 2.33 -9.41
C ALA A 96 2.37 0.93 -8.81
N THR A 97 3.41 0.16 -9.11
CA THR A 97 3.63 -1.17 -8.55
C THR A 97 5.04 -1.23 -7.99
N ALA A 98 5.17 -1.65 -6.73
CA ALA A 98 6.45 -1.99 -6.11
C ALA A 98 6.36 -3.38 -5.50
N SER A 99 7.22 -4.29 -5.96
CA SER A 99 7.22 -5.67 -5.49
C SER A 99 8.64 -6.19 -5.43
N THR A 100 9.01 -6.76 -4.28
CA THR A 100 10.32 -7.44 -4.14
C THR A 100 10.46 -8.69 -5.01
N VAL A 101 9.37 -9.16 -5.63
CA VAL A 101 9.36 -10.34 -6.50
C VAL A 101 9.28 -9.96 -7.97
N THR A 102 8.45 -8.96 -8.31
CA THR A 102 8.16 -8.61 -9.71
C THR A 102 8.81 -7.28 -10.13
N GLY A 103 9.48 -6.58 -9.23
CA GLY A 103 10.12 -5.30 -9.49
C GLY A 103 9.19 -4.10 -9.36
N VAL A 104 9.62 -2.98 -9.91
CA VAL A 104 8.91 -1.69 -9.88
C VAL A 104 8.37 -1.32 -11.25
N ASN A 105 7.17 -0.73 -11.30
CA ASN A 105 6.57 -0.21 -12.51
C ASN A 105 5.72 1.04 -12.21
N CYS A 106 5.78 2.03 -13.10
CA CYS A 106 5.06 3.29 -12.97
C CYS A 106 4.44 3.66 -14.31
N ALA A 107 3.21 4.13 -14.27
CA ALA A 107 2.49 4.62 -15.43
C ALA A 107 1.63 5.84 -15.07
N GLY A 108 1.37 6.70 -16.05
CA GLY A 108 0.52 7.87 -15.87
C GLY A 108 1.13 8.97 -15.00
N LEU A 109 0.27 9.90 -14.57
CA LEU A 109 0.67 11.13 -13.91
C LEU A 109 1.01 10.92 -12.43
N ASN A 110 2.10 11.55 -11.98
CA ASN A 110 2.50 11.61 -10.57
C ASN A 110 2.60 10.21 -9.91
N SER A 111 3.20 9.25 -10.60
CA SER A 111 3.37 7.89 -10.11
C SER A 111 4.81 7.61 -9.71
N PHE A 112 5.02 6.97 -8.57
CA PHE A 112 6.32 6.61 -8.01
C PHE A 112 6.27 5.21 -7.38
N ALA A 113 7.31 4.42 -7.61
CA ALA A 113 7.49 3.16 -6.90
C ALA A 113 8.97 2.89 -6.60
N LEU A 114 9.21 2.22 -5.47
CA LEU A 114 10.53 1.93 -4.93
C LEU A 114 10.55 0.56 -4.27
N ASP A 115 11.57 -0.22 -4.59
CA ASP A 115 11.98 -1.42 -3.86
C ASP A 115 13.38 -1.21 -3.28
N LEU A 116 13.46 -1.06 -1.96
CA LEU A 116 14.71 -0.81 -1.25
C LEU A 116 15.62 -2.03 -1.17
N SER A 117 15.10 -3.25 -1.41
CA SER A 117 15.94 -4.45 -1.41
C SER A 117 16.86 -4.52 -2.63
N THR A 118 16.43 -3.94 -3.75
CA THR A 118 17.16 -3.93 -5.02
C THR A 118 17.65 -2.54 -5.44
N GLY A 119 17.18 -1.48 -4.75
CA GLY A 119 17.45 -0.09 -5.14
C GLY A 119 16.72 0.34 -6.41
N ARG A 120 15.79 -0.47 -6.92
CA ARG A 120 15.04 -0.16 -8.14
C ARG A 120 13.94 0.83 -7.82
N SER A 121 13.84 1.86 -8.65
CA SER A 121 12.79 2.88 -8.57
C SER A 121 12.23 3.19 -9.95
N CYS A 122 10.99 3.68 -9.98
CA CYS A 122 10.40 4.30 -11.15
C CYS A 122 9.69 5.58 -10.78
N ILE A 123 9.63 6.49 -11.75
CA ILE A 123 8.87 7.75 -11.70
C ILE A 123 8.20 7.90 -13.06
N ALA A 124 6.92 8.28 -13.07
CA ALA A 124 6.19 8.59 -14.31
C ALA A 124 5.37 9.88 -14.15
N GLY A 125 5.22 10.60 -15.27
CA GLY A 125 4.33 11.74 -15.38
C GLY A 125 4.86 13.04 -14.75
N LEU A 126 6.10 13.38 -15.09
CA LEU A 126 6.62 14.74 -15.03
C LEU A 126 6.03 15.60 -16.16
#